data_AF-A0A4Z0P3Y0-F1
#
_entry.id   AF-A0A4Z0P3Y0-F1
#
_cell.length_a   1.000
_cell.length_b   1.000
_cell.length_c   1.000
_cell.angle_alpha   90.00
_cell.angle_beta   90.00
_cell.angle_gamma   90.00
#
_symmetry.space_group_name_H-M   'P 1'
#
loop_
_entity.id
_entity.type
_entity.pdbx_description
1 polymer ?
#
loop_
_entity_poly.entity_id
_entity_poly.type
_entity_poly.pdbx_seq_one_letter_code
_entity_poly.pdbx_strand_id
1 'polypeptide(L)'
;MNTPFRLDDHKRRAQPLAPPPDRYFEQLPARVMARAQPADAGGLASTWGWLQQLSAPVRSALASAVVLGGFAASFWLTQSAPVATSGPATVLAAVPQAEMVQYLLASDQRVTLTDLAELAPAPSGMPETYLQASPDELQDALDSQPSDEAYY
;
A
#
# COMPACT_ATOMS: atom_id res chain seq x y z
N MET A 1 61.02 -0.78 4.24
CA MET A 1 61.42 -0.16 5.52
C MET A 1 60.15 0.27 6.23
N ASN A 2 59.78 -0.38 7.33
CA ASN A 2 58.58 -0.04 8.11
C ASN A 2 58.92 1.07 9.10
N THR A 3 58.48 2.29 8.85
CA THR A 3 58.54 3.37 9.83
C THR A 3 57.50 3.12 10.93
N PRO A 4 57.86 3.14 12.22
CA PRO A 4 56.92 2.91 13.31
C PRO A 4 55.91 4.05 13.37
N PHE A 5 54.62 3.72 13.31
CA PHE A 5 53.53 4.68 13.45
C PHE A 5 53.54 5.27 14.86
N ARG A 6 53.83 6.58 14.95
CA ARG A 6 53.83 7.34 16.20
C ARG A 6 52.60 8.23 16.22
N LEU A 7 51.68 7.94 17.13
CA LEU A 7 50.38 8.62 17.24
C LEU A 7 50.52 10.13 17.46
N ASP A 8 51.66 10.58 18.00
CA ASP A 8 51.96 11.99 18.27
C ASP A 8 52.41 12.78 17.02
N ASP A 9 52.87 12.12 15.96
CA ASP A 9 53.25 12.77 14.70
C ASP A 9 52.03 13.16 13.83
N HIS A 10 50.83 12.73 14.24
CA HIS A 10 49.59 13.05 13.55
C HIS A 10 48.91 14.27 14.18
N LYS A 11 48.60 15.27 13.34
CA LYS A 11 47.87 16.48 13.73
C LYS A 11 46.50 16.08 14.32
N ARG A 12 46.39 16.08 15.65
CA ARG A 12 45.15 15.82 16.36
C ARG A 12 44.10 16.81 15.82
N ARG A 13 42.96 16.30 15.34
CA ARG A 13 41.85 17.17 14.92
C ARG A 13 41.56 18.14 16.07
N ALA A 14 41.36 19.42 15.74
CA ALA A 14 40.85 20.40 16.69
C ALA A 14 39.64 19.77 17.38
N GLN A 15 39.62 19.83 18.70
CA GLN A 15 38.56 19.22 19.52
C GLN A 15 37.18 19.49 18.89
N PRO A 16 36.30 18.48 18.84
CA PRO A 16 34.98 18.69 18.26
C PRO A 16 34.26 19.81 19.02
N LEU A 17 33.44 20.51 18.25
CA LEU A 17 32.73 21.74 18.59
C LEU A 17 32.08 21.68 19.98
N ALA A 18 32.33 22.76 20.74
CA ALA A 18 31.80 23.09 22.07
C ALA A 18 32.17 22.13 23.22
N PRO A 19 32.67 22.66 24.36
CA PRO A 19 32.80 21.85 25.56
C PRO A 19 31.41 21.32 25.95
N PRO A 20 31.31 20.07 26.43
CA PRO A 20 30.05 19.54 26.92
C PRO A 20 29.52 20.41 28.06
N PRO A 21 28.19 20.54 28.21
CA PRO A 21 27.59 21.32 29.29
C PRO A 21 28.11 20.88 30.67
N ASP A 22 28.16 21.82 31.61
CA ASP A 22 28.54 21.51 32.99
C ASP A 22 27.74 20.32 33.53
N ARG A 23 28.45 19.40 34.20
CA ARG A 23 27.90 18.18 34.80
C ARG A 23 27.24 17.20 33.82
N TYR A 24 27.47 17.32 32.50
CA TYR A 24 26.93 16.38 31.52
C TYR A 24 27.24 14.91 31.86
N PHE A 25 28.50 14.61 32.23
CA PHE A 25 28.92 13.27 32.60
C PHE A 25 28.35 12.79 33.94
N GLU A 26 28.03 13.69 34.86
CA GLU A 26 27.39 13.35 36.14
C GLU A 26 25.91 12.98 35.94
N GLN A 27 25.25 13.61 34.97
CA GLN A 27 23.85 13.32 34.63
C GLN A 27 23.70 12.12 33.70
N LEU A 28 24.77 11.69 33.05
CA LEU A 28 24.74 10.63 32.06
C LEU A 28 24.26 9.28 32.64
N PRO A 29 24.72 8.82 33.82
CA PRO A 29 24.21 7.60 34.45
C PRO A 29 22.71 7.68 34.72
N ALA A 30 22.22 8.81 35.26
CA ALA A 30 20.80 9.01 35.51
C ALA A 30 19.97 8.97 34.23
N ARG A 31 20.46 9.61 33.15
CA ARG A 31 19.79 9.61 31.84
C ARG A 31 19.82 8.24 31.16
N VAL A 32 20.89 7.47 31.32
CA VAL A 32 20.99 6.10 30.80
C VAL A 32 20.04 5.19 31.56
N MET A 33 19.98 5.28 32.88
CA MET A 33 19.05 4.51 33.71
C MET A 33 17.58 4.85 33.40
N ALA A 34 17.25 6.13 33.16
CA ALA A 34 15.91 6.54 32.74
C ALA A 34 15.49 5.99 31.37
N ARG A 35 16.45 5.67 30.49
CA ARG A 35 16.18 5.02 29.19
C ARG A 35 16.13 3.50 29.29
N ALA A 36 16.88 2.93 30.24
CA ALA A 36 16.93 1.50 30.47
C ALA A 36 15.73 1.01 31.29
N GLN A 37 15.11 1.89 32.08
CA GLN A 37 13.80 1.62 32.63
C GLN A 37 12.81 1.57 31.46
N PRO A 38 12.15 0.43 31.22
CA PRO A 38 11.02 0.42 30.31
C PRO A 38 10.06 1.46 30.88
N ALA A 39 9.84 2.54 30.13
CA ALA A 39 8.88 3.56 30.50
C ALA A 39 7.64 2.82 30.98
N ASP A 40 7.27 3.04 32.25
CA ASP A 40 6.10 2.44 32.84
C ASP A 40 5.00 2.50 31.80
N ALA A 41 4.51 1.32 31.39
CA ALA A 41 3.51 1.15 30.35
C ALA A 41 2.15 1.76 30.74
N GLY A 42 2.13 2.72 31.67
CA GLY A 42 0.98 3.33 32.30
C GLY A 42 0.08 4.15 31.38
N GLY A 43 0.49 4.42 30.13
CA GLY A 43 -0.38 5.12 29.17
C GLY A 43 -1.55 4.27 28.66
N LEU A 44 -1.35 2.95 28.49
CA LEU A 44 -2.35 2.02 27.97
C LEU A 44 -2.53 0.78 28.86
N ALA A 45 -1.51 0.40 29.64
CA ALA A 45 -1.61 -0.74 30.56
C ALA A 45 -2.43 -0.42 31.81
N SER A 46 -2.64 0.85 32.15
CA SER A 46 -3.47 1.24 33.31
C SER A 46 -4.97 1.06 33.01
N THR A 47 -5.44 1.44 31.81
CA THR A 47 -6.84 1.27 31.39
C THR A 47 -7.16 -0.17 30.98
N TRP A 48 -6.17 -0.95 30.53
CA TRP A 48 -6.28 -2.38 30.22
C TRP A 48 -5.71 -3.30 31.31
N GLY A 49 -5.45 -2.80 32.52
CA GLY A 49 -4.92 -3.60 33.62
C GLY A 49 -5.83 -4.77 34.01
N TRP A 50 -7.14 -4.60 33.89
CA TRP A 50 -8.12 -5.67 34.15
C TRP A 50 -8.02 -6.82 33.13
N LEU A 51 -7.66 -6.53 31.86
CA LEU A 51 -7.41 -7.56 30.83
C LEU A 51 -6.21 -8.42 31.18
N GLN A 52 -5.21 -7.84 31.86
CA GLN A 52 -4.05 -8.56 32.37
C GLN A 52 -4.38 -9.46 33.59
N GLN A 53 -5.58 -9.35 34.15
CA GLN A 53 -6.06 -10.22 35.23
C GLN A 53 -6.73 -11.51 34.70
N LEU A 54 -7.09 -11.56 33.41
CA LEU A 54 -7.60 -12.77 32.76
C LEU A 54 -6.46 -13.71 32.38
N SER A 55 -6.74 -15.01 32.32
CA SER A 55 -5.77 -16.02 31.89
C SER A 55 -5.44 -15.87 30.40
N ALA A 56 -4.23 -16.29 30.01
CA ALA A 56 -3.76 -16.23 28.62
C ALA A 56 -4.76 -16.76 27.57
N PRO A 57 -5.43 -17.93 27.75
CA PRO A 57 -6.39 -18.42 26.76
C PRO A 57 -7.68 -17.60 26.70
N VAL A 58 -8.07 -16.93 27.80
CA VAL A 58 -9.27 -16.08 27.80
C VAL A 58 -9.01 -14.79 27.04
N ARG A 59 -7.81 -14.23 27.13
CA ARG A 59 -7.44 -13.04 26.37
C ARG A 59 -7.46 -13.28 24.87
N SER A 60 -6.97 -14.44 24.41
CA SER A 60 -7.00 -14.78 22.98
C SER A 60 -8.43 -15.03 22.48
N ALA A 61 -9.29 -15.66 23.30
CA ALA A 61 -10.71 -15.82 22.98
C ALA A 61 -11.45 -14.48 22.90
N LEU A 62 -11.15 -13.53 23.78
CA LEU A 62 -11.72 -12.18 23.73
C LEU A 62 -11.24 -11.41 22.50
N ALA A 63 -9.94 -11.50 22.18
CA ALA A 63 -9.39 -10.86 20.99
C ALA A 63 -10.03 -11.39 19.70
N SER A 64 -10.19 -12.72 19.57
CA SER A 64 -10.85 -13.30 18.40
C SER A 64 -12.32 -12.92 18.31
N ALA A 65 -13.03 -12.88 19.44
CA ALA A 65 -14.43 -12.45 19.49
C ALA A 65 -14.60 -10.99 19.06
N VAL A 66 -13.71 -10.09 19.49
CA VAL A 66 -13.72 -8.67 19.08
C VAL A 66 -13.44 -8.53 17.59
N VAL A 67 -12.47 -9.27 17.05
CA VAL A 67 -12.14 -9.25 15.62
C VAL A 67 -13.30 -9.78 14.77
N LEU A 68 -13.87 -10.94 15.13
CA LEU A 68 -15.02 -11.50 14.42
C LEU A 68 -16.26 -10.61 14.53
N GLY A 69 -16.52 -10.08 15.73
CA GLY A 69 -17.65 -9.18 15.97
C GLY A 69 -17.52 -7.87 15.19
N GLY A 70 -16.33 -7.27 15.17
CA GLY A 70 -16.04 -6.06 14.39
C GLY A 70 -16.15 -6.31 12.89
N PHE A 71 -15.65 -7.44 12.40
CA PHE A 71 -15.81 -7.84 11.00
C PHE A 71 -17.30 -8.04 10.64
N ALA A 72 -18.05 -8.81 11.43
CA ALA A 72 -19.46 -9.07 11.19
C ALA A 72 -20.29 -7.77 11.24
N ALA A 73 -20.02 -6.89 12.23
CA ALA A 73 -20.67 -5.59 12.34
C ALA A 73 -20.32 -4.68 11.17
N SER A 74 -19.06 -4.62 10.74
CA SER A 74 -18.63 -3.87 9.56
C SER A 74 -19.31 -4.39 8.30
N PHE A 75 -19.43 -5.71 8.16
CA PHE A 75 -20.11 -6.35 7.03
C PHE A 75 -21.61 -6.04 7.03
N TRP A 76 -22.25 -6.08 8.20
CA TRP A 76 -23.66 -5.71 8.36
C TRP A 76 -23.92 -4.22 8.05
N LEU A 77 -23.07 -3.32 8.56
CA LEU A 77 -23.17 -1.88 8.25
C LEU A 77 -22.92 -1.61 6.76
N THR A 78 -21.99 -2.34 6.15
CA THR A 78 -21.63 -2.22 4.73
C THR A 78 -22.66 -2.83 3.79
N GLN A 79 -23.41 -3.86 4.20
CA GLN A 79 -24.49 -4.46 3.38
C GLN A 79 -25.61 -3.49 3.04
N SER A 80 -25.80 -2.43 3.83
CA SER A 80 -26.80 -1.39 3.55
C SER A 80 -26.34 -0.37 2.49
N ALA A 81 -25.05 -0.37 2.15
CA ALA A 81 -24.58 0.28 0.94
C ALA A 81 -24.66 -0.78 -0.17
N PRO A 82 -25.25 -0.49 -1.33
CA PRO A 82 -24.92 -1.25 -2.52
C PRO A 82 -23.42 -1.00 -2.76
N VAL A 83 -22.58 -1.89 -2.24
CA VAL A 83 -21.26 -2.09 -2.81
C VAL A 83 -21.57 -2.64 -4.19
N ALA A 84 -21.71 -1.72 -5.13
CA ALA A 84 -21.48 -2.04 -6.51
C ALA A 84 -20.10 -2.72 -6.50
N THR A 85 -20.10 -4.04 -6.64
CA THR A 85 -18.97 -4.80 -7.15
C THR A 85 -18.77 -4.44 -8.62
N SER A 86 -18.78 -3.14 -8.90
CA SER A 86 -18.12 -2.56 -10.04
C SER A 86 -16.66 -2.63 -9.67
N GLY A 87 -16.00 -3.73 -10.06
CA GLY A 87 -14.54 -3.74 -10.08
C GLY A 87 -14.05 -2.52 -10.89
N PRO A 88 -12.77 -2.14 -10.78
CA PRO A 88 -12.24 -1.04 -11.59
C PRO A 88 -12.59 -1.19 -13.08
N ALA A 89 -12.71 -2.44 -13.57
CA ALA A 89 -13.19 -2.77 -14.91
C ALA A 89 -14.59 -2.23 -15.26
N THR A 90 -15.55 -2.21 -14.33
CA THR A 90 -16.92 -1.74 -14.60
C THR A 90 -17.03 -0.22 -14.50
N VAL A 91 -16.18 0.42 -13.69
CA VAL A 91 -16.03 1.88 -13.64
C VAL A 91 -15.31 2.38 -14.91
N LEU A 92 -14.31 1.63 -15.39
CA LEU A 92 -13.63 1.88 -16.66
C LEU A 92 -14.53 1.60 -17.88
N ALA A 93 -15.44 0.64 -17.80
CA ALA A 93 -16.43 0.37 -18.86
C ALA A 93 -17.49 1.49 -18.99
N ALA A 94 -17.65 2.33 -17.97
CA ALA A 94 -18.55 3.48 -17.99
C ALA A 94 -17.89 4.76 -18.53
N VAL A 95 -16.56 4.75 -18.78
CA VAL A 95 -15.85 5.91 -19.34
C VAL A 95 -16.14 6.00 -20.84
N PRO A 96 -16.68 7.12 -21.34
CA PRO A 96 -16.90 7.32 -22.77
C PRO A 96 -15.59 7.18 -23.56
N GLN A 97 -15.62 6.46 -24.68
CA GLN A 97 -14.43 6.24 -25.51
C GLN A 97 -13.73 7.55 -25.93
N ALA A 98 -14.50 8.64 -26.09
CA ALA A 98 -13.97 9.96 -26.39
C ALA A 98 -13.03 10.51 -25.29
N GLU A 99 -13.34 10.26 -24.01
CA GLU A 99 -12.50 10.70 -22.89
C GLU A 99 -11.22 9.87 -22.78
N MET A 100 -11.30 8.57 -23.10
CA MET A 100 -10.13 7.69 -23.13
C MET A 100 -9.14 8.10 -24.22
N VAL A 101 -9.62 8.40 -25.42
CA VAL A 101 -8.76 8.89 -26.52
C VAL A 101 -8.15 10.24 -26.17
N GLN A 102 -8.91 11.13 -25.52
CA GLN A 102 -8.39 12.42 -25.08
C GLN A 102 -7.35 12.27 -23.97
N TYR A 103 -7.52 11.34 -23.03
CA TYR A 103 -6.51 11.01 -22.03
C TYR A 103 -5.24 10.44 -22.68
N LEU A 104 -5.37 9.52 -23.64
CA LEU A 104 -4.22 8.93 -24.34
C LEU A 104 -3.48 9.94 -25.23
N LEU A 105 -4.18 10.95 -25.77
CA LEU A 105 -3.57 12.02 -26.56
C LEU A 105 -2.99 13.14 -25.70
N ALA A 106 -3.60 13.41 -24.54
CA ALA A 106 -3.15 14.45 -23.60
C ALA A 106 -2.02 13.97 -22.68
N SER A 107 -2.01 12.68 -22.34
CA SER A 107 -0.87 12.06 -21.65
C SER A 107 0.15 11.61 -22.69
N ASP A 108 1.32 12.22 -22.70
CA ASP A 108 2.47 11.82 -23.56
C ASP A 108 3.08 10.47 -23.12
N GLN A 109 2.30 9.67 -22.39
CA GLN A 109 2.68 8.43 -21.76
C GLN A 109 2.43 7.32 -22.76
N ARG A 110 3.46 7.03 -23.57
CA ARG A 110 3.45 5.93 -24.53
C ARG A 110 3.20 4.63 -23.77
N VAL A 111 2.02 4.04 -23.93
CA VAL A 111 1.67 2.73 -23.38
C VAL A 111 2.78 1.75 -23.76
N THR A 112 3.54 1.29 -22.76
CA THR A 112 4.68 0.42 -23.00
C THR A 112 4.23 -1.04 -23.01
N LEU A 113 4.99 -1.92 -23.68
CA LEU A 113 4.73 -3.36 -23.65
C LEU A 113 4.78 -3.94 -22.22
N THR A 114 5.45 -3.23 -21.29
CA THR A 114 5.50 -3.59 -19.87
C THR A 114 4.17 -3.31 -19.17
N ASP A 115 3.50 -2.19 -19.46
CA ASP A 115 2.17 -1.88 -18.90
C ASP A 115 1.12 -2.88 -19.39
N LEU A 116 1.22 -3.31 -20.65
CA LEU A 116 0.34 -4.34 -21.21
C LEU A 116 0.58 -5.74 -20.61
N ALA A 117 1.79 -6.00 -20.10
CA ALA A 117 2.11 -7.24 -19.39
C ALA A 117 1.60 -7.24 -17.93
N GLU A 118 1.39 -6.05 -17.34
CA GLU A 118 0.77 -5.90 -16.01
C GLU A 118 -0.76 -5.94 -16.06
N LEU A 119 -1.38 -5.78 -17.25
CA LEU A 119 -2.80 -6.11 -17.41
C LEU A 119 -2.97 -7.61 -17.12
N ALA A 120 -3.64 -7.91 -16.01
CA ALA A 120 -3.98 -9.25 -15.59
C ALA A 120 -4.56 -10.07 -16.77
N PRO A 121 -4.24 -11.38 -16.87
CA PRO A 121 -4.77 -12.22 -17.93
C PRO A 121 -6.29 -12.09 -17.97
N ALA A 122 -6.83 -11.93 -19.19
CA ALA A 122 -8.26 -11.86 -19.44
C ALA A 122 -9.00 -12.91 -18.59
N PRO A 123 -10.17 -12.57 -18.01
CA PRO A 123 -10.87 -13.44 -17.09
C PRO A 123 -11.02 -14.83 -17.70
N SER A 124 -10.46 -15.82 -17.01
CA SER A 124 -10.46 -17.24 -17.38
C SER A 124 -11.89 -17.78 -17.30
N GLY A 125 -12.70 -17.43 -18.28
CA GLY A 125 -14.14 -17.67 -18.26
C GLY A 125 -14.92 -17.01 -19.39
N MET A 126 -14.27 -16.46 -20.43
CA MET A 126 -15.00 -16.15 -21.66
C MET A 126 -15.40 -17.48 -22.33
N PRO A 127 -16.70 -17.75 -22.55
CA PRO A 127 -17.10 -18.96 -23.25
C PRO A 127 -16.55 -18.92 -24.69
N GLU A 128 -16.05 -20.06 -25.19
CA GLU A 128 -15.45 -20.21 -26.52
C GLU A 128 -16.32 -19.66 -27.66
N THR A 129 -17.62 -19.50 -27.44
CA THR A 129 -18.58 -18.87 -28.34
C THR A 129 -18.20 -17.44 -28.73
N TYR A 130 -17.53 -16.66 -27.87
CA TYR A 130 -17.06 -15.31 -28.23
C TYR A 130 -15.74 -15.31 -29.04
N LEU A 131 -15.05 -16.45 -29.11
CA LEU A 131 -13.82 -16.59 -29.91
C LEU A 131 -14.11 -17.09 -31.33
N GLN A 132 -15.27 -17.68 -31.56
CA GLN A 132 -15.74 -18.10 -32.88
C GLN A 132 -16.93 -17.23 -33.29
N ALA A 133 -16.64 -16.04 -33.82
CA ALA A 133 -17.67 -15.25 -34.48
C ALA A 133 -18.25 -16.08 -35.63
N SER A 134 -19.57 -16.24 -35.64
CA SER A 134 -20.22 -16.95 -36.74
C SER A 134 -20.05 -16.15 -38.04
N PRO A 135 -20.01 -16.79 -39.22
CA PRO A 135 -19.88 -16.07 -40.49
C PRO A 135 -20.95 -14.99 -40.69
N ASP A 136 -22.15 -15.21 -40.16
CA ASP A 136 -23.26 -14.26 -40.25
C ASP A 136 -23.06 -13.03 -39.34
N GLU A 137 -22.56 -13.22 -38.11
CA GLU A 137 -22.22 -12.10 -37.22
C GLU A 137 -21.05 -11.26 -37.77
N LEU A 138 -20.09 -11.90 -38.44
CA LEU A 138 -19.02 -11.17 -39.13
C LEU A 138 -19.56 -10.33 -40.27
N GLN A 139 -20.49 -10.86 -41.06
CA GLN A 139 -21.10 -10.12 -42.17
C GLN A 139 -21.91 -8.93 -41.67
N ASP A 140 -22.70 -9.10 -40.60
CA ASP A 140 -23.49 -8.02 -39.99
C ASP A 140 -22.59 -6.91 -39.39
N ALA A 141 -21.46 -7.28 -38.79
CA ALA A 141 -20.46 -6.33 -38.30
C ALA A 141 -19.76 -5.56 -39.44
N LEU A 142 -19.51 -6.20 -40.57
CA LEU A 142 -18.94 -5.57 -41.77
C LEU A 142 -19.95 -4.61 -42.42
N ASP A 143 -21.21 -5.02 -42.52
CA ASP A 143 -22.27 -4.23 -43.14
C ASP A 143 -22.64 -3.01 -42.28
N SER A 144 -22.40 -3.08 -40.96
CA SER A 144 -22.62 -1.96 -40.03
C SER A 144 -21.45 -0.99 -39.93
N GLN A 145 -20.31 -1.25 -40.59
CA GLN A 145 -19.24 -0.25 -40.63
C GLN A 145 -19.67 0.95 -41.50
N PRO A 146 -19.69 2.17 -40.94
CA PRO A 146 -19.95 3.37 -41.72
C PRO A 146 -18.84 3.52 -42.76
N SER A 147 -19.21 3.58 -44.03
CA SER A 147 -18.30 3.88 -45.12
C SER A 147 -17.83 5.33 -44.93
N ASP A 148 -16.61 5.54 -44.46
CA ASP A 148 -15.96 6.85 -44.43
C ASP A 148 -15.64 7.28 -45.88
N GLU A 149 -16.69 7.58 -46.64
CA GLU A 149 -16.64 8.13 -47.99
C GLU A 149 -17.26 9.53 -47.94
N ALA A 150 -16.69 10.37 -47.08
CA ALA A 150 -17.03 11.78 -46.94
C ALA A 150 -15.76 12.62 -46.74
N TYR A 151 -14.80 12.47 -47.66
CA TYR A 151 -13.77 13.48 -47.90
C TYR A 151 -13.65 13.72 -49.40
N TYR A 152 -14.43 14.70 -49.86
CA TYR A 152 -14.18 15.49 -51.08
C TYR A 152 -14.46 16.96 -50.77
#